data_AF-A0A6G8FMU4-F1
#
_entry.id   AF-A0A6G8FMU4-F1
#
_cell.length_a   1.000
_cell.length_b   1.000
_cell.length_c   1.000
_cell.angle_alpha   90.00
_cell.angle_beta   90.00
_cell.angle_gamma   90.00
#
_symmetry.space_group_name_H-M   'P 1'
#
loop_
_entity.id
_entity.type
_entity.pdbx_description
1 polymer ?
#
loop_
_entity_poly.entity_id
_entity_poly.type
_entity_poly.pdbx_seq_one_letter_code
_entity_poly.pdbx_strand_id
1 'polypeptide(L)'
;MEPTDQADYYSQLRIGPDEPMAWIEVPKINTKLPILHGTNDETLDWNAGHLYGSSLPVGGESTHSIIVAHSGRPNARLFTDLIKLKTGDVFVTQTLGERMYYQVDNIEVVETVYFGDALKPVEGKDYATLMTCTPTGINSHRLLIRGERIPNPEEDGSKDLATIAPGPGSPWWALAVLGAPTAAWLLLGAVDGRQIRRLVDSEPKETL
;
A
#
# COMPACT_ATOMS: atom_id res chain seq x y z
N MET A 1 7.89 27.47 17.37
CA MET A 1 8.34 27.27 15.98
C MET A 1 8.51 28.65 15.40
N GLU A 2 9.68 28.94 14.85
CA GLU A 2 10.03 30.30 14.46
C GLU A 2 9.38 30.66 13.11
N PRO A 3 8.94 31.91 12.90
CA PRO A 3 8.35 32.35 11.63
C PRO A 3 9.21 32.09 10.39
N THR A 4 10.52 31.91 10.57
CA THR A 4 11.50 31.62 9.52
C THR A 4 11.30 30.24 8.88
N ASP A 5 10.97 29.22 9.66
CA ASP A 5 10.87 27.84 9.18
C ASP A 5 9.72 27.67 8.18
N GLN A 6 8.63 28.41 8.42
CA GLN A 6 7.47 28.39 7.55
C GLN A 6 7.75 29.10 6.22
N ALA A 7 8.45 30.24 6.27
CA ALA A 7 8.83 30.98 5.06
C ALA A 7 9.77 30.13 4.18
N ASP A 8 10.73 29.45 4.80
CA ASP A 8 11.66 28.55 4.11
C ASP A 8 10.89 27.41 3.41
N TYR A 9 9.93 26.77 4.10
CA TYR A 9 9.08 25.75 3.48
C TYR A 9 8.34 26.24 2.23
N TYR A 10 7.71 27.41 2.28
CA TYR A 10 6.99 27.97 1.13
C TYR A 10 7.93 28.42 -0.01
N SER A 11 9.23 28.56 0.25
CA SER A 11 10.23 28.84 -0.79
C SER A 11 10.71 27.57 -1.52
N GLN A 12 10.63 26.41 -0.87
CA GLN A 12 11.08 25.14 -1.44
C GLN A 12 10.08 24.62 -2.46
N LEU A 13 10.56 24.09 -3.60
CA LEU A 13 9.71 23.59 -4.70
C LEU A 13 8.66 24.60 -5.18
N ARG A 14 8.94 25.90 -5.04
CA ARG A 14 8.08 26.97 -5.55
C ARG A 14 8.48 27.29 -6.99
N ILE A 15 7.74 26.73 -7.94
CA ILE A 15 8.00 26.92 -9.38
C ILE A 15 7.36 28.22 -9.89
N GLY A 16 6.12 28.49 -9.47
CA GLY A 16 5.35 29.67 -9.82
C GLY A 16 4.30 30.00 -8.75
N PRO A 17 3.58 31.13 -8.86
CA PRO A 17 2.60 31.55 -7.85
C PRO A 17 1.44 30.57 -7.69
N ASP A 18 1.01 29.92 -8.78
CA ASP A 18 -0.13 28.98 -8.80
C ASP A 18 0.28 27.59 -9.32
N GLU A 19 1.59 27.32 -9.37
CA GLU A 19 2.09 26.01 -9.82
C GLU A 19 2.20 25.05 -8.64
N PRO A 20 1.80 23.78 -8.84
CA PRO A 20 1.93 22.78 -7.79
C PRO A 20 3.37 22.41 -7.52
N MET A 21 3.68 22.12 -6.26
CA MET A 21 5.02 21.62 -5.88
C MET A 21 5.29 20.23 -6.45
N ALA A 22 4.24 19.43 -6.60
CA ALA A 22 4.30 18.05 -7.04
C ALA A 22 2.92 17.60 -7.53
N TRP A 23 2.83 16.37 -8.05
CA TRP A 23 1.58 15.71 -8.39
C TRP A 23 1.48 14.37 -7.68
N ILE A 24 0.25 13.94 -7.37
CA ILE A 24 -0.05 12.60 -6.90
C ILE A 24 -0.94 11.89 -7.93
N GLU A 25 -0.59 10.65 -8.26
CA GLU A 25 -1.35 9.76 -9.12
C GLU A 25 -1.62 8.44 -8.38
N VAL A 26 -2.88 8.01 -8.37
CA VAL A 26 -3.32 6.73 -7.82
C VAL A 26 -4.10 5.98 -8.90
N PRO A 27 -3.41 5.19 -9.76
CA PRO A 27 -4.01 4.62 -10.97
C PRO A 27 -5.26 3.77 -10.72
N LYS A 28 -5.25 2.95 -9.67
CA LYS A 28 -6.36 2.03 -9.32
C LYS A 28 -7.71 2.72 -9.14
N ILE A 29 -7.69 3.97 -8.69
CA ILE A 29 -8.89 4.77 -8.44
C ILE A 29 -9.00 5.96 -9.40
N ASN A 30 -8.20 5.97 -10.48
CA ASN A 30 -8.16 7.02 -11.49
C ASN A 30 -8.07 8.44 -10.87
N THR A 31 -7.23 8.59 -9.85
CA THR A 31 -7.04 9.87 -9.17
C THR A 31 -5.72 10.48 -9.59
N LYS A 32 -5.76 11.72 -10.07
CA LYS A 32 -4.58 12.54 -10.33
C LYS A 32 -4.84 13.94 -9.80
N LEU A 33 -4.03 14.40 -8.85
CA LEU A 33 -4.21 15.70 -8.21
C LEU A 33 -2.89 16.46 -8.17
N PRO A 34 -2.91 17.79 -8.37
CA PRO A 34 -1.80 18.63 -7.98
C PRO A 34 -1.64 18.62 -6.44
N ILE A 35 -0.40 18.68 -5.98
CA ILE A 35 -0.03 18.86 -4.58
C ILE A 35 0.46 20.30 -4.41
N LEU A 36 -0.23 21.09 -3.58
CA LEU A 36 0.21 22.43 -3.19
C LEU A 36 0.85 22.41 -1.81
N HIS A 37 1.50 23.52 -1.45
CA HIS A 37 2.02 23.72 -0.09
C HIS A 37 0.90 23.87 0.93
N GLY A 38 1.08 23.23 2.09
CA GLY A 38 0.19 23.35 3.22
C GLY A 38 -1.12 22.59 3.06
N THR A 39 -2.00 22.76 4.05
CA THR A 39 -3.26 22.00 4.20
C THR A 39 -4.42 22.93 4.59
N ASN A 40 -4.39 24.17 4.09
CA ASN A 40 -5.48 25.12 4.28
C ASN A 40 -6.70 24.76 3.40
N ASP A 41 -7.87 25.29 3.76
CA ASP A 41 -9.13 24.97 3.07
C ASP A 41 -9.10 25.36 1.58
N GLU A 42 -8.47 26.50 1.24
CA GLU A 42 -8.33 26.95 -0.15
C GLU A 42 -7.60 25.91 -1.02
N THR A 43 -6.55 25.30 -0.47
CA THR A 43 -5.80 24.22 -1.11
C THR A 43 -6.65 22.94 -1.19
N LEU A 44 -7.18 22.48 -0.06
CA LEU A 44 -7.81 21.17 0.06
C LEU A 44 -9.20 21.08 -0.58
N ASP A 45 -9.84 22.22 -0.88
CA ASP A 45 -11.12 22.28 -1.57
C ASP A 45 -11.06 21.71 -3.00
N TRP A 46 -9.89 21.85 -3.66
CA TRP A 46 -9.71 21.48 -5.07
C TRP A 46 -8.48 20.61 -5.35
N ASN A 47 -7.50 20.60 -4.44
CA ASN A 47 -6.19 19.99 -4.67
C ASN A 47 -5.80 19.09 -3.50
N ALA A 48 -4.69 18.36 -3.67
CA ALA A 48 -3.99 17.77 -2.54
C ALA A 48 -3.07 18.83 -1.91
N GLY A 49 -2.84 18.71 -0.61
CA GLY A 49 -1.92 19.54 0.16
C GLY A 49 -0.80 18.72 0.76
N HIS A 50 0.40 19.27 0.81
CA HIS A 50 1.52 18.69 1.53
C HIS A 50 1.46 19.10 3.00
N LEU A 51 1.56 18.13 3.92
CA LEU A 51 1.57 18.42 5.35
C LEU A 51 2.90 19.08 5.76
N TYR A 52 2.85 20.35 6.14
CA TYR A 52 3.99 21.06 6.70
C TYR A 52 4.58 20.32 7.91
N GLY A 53 5.90 20.23 7.96
CA GLY A 53 6.63 19.45 8.97
C GLY A 53 6.88 17.99 8.59
N SER A 54 6.31 17.48 7.50
CA SER A 54 6.71 16.22 6.88
C SER A 54 7.81 16.43 5.82
N SER A 55 8.46 15.35 5.38
CA SER A 55 9.48 15.42 4.33
C SER A 55 8.85 15.85 3.01
N LEU A 56 9.54 16.71 2.25
CA LEU A 56 9.10 17.07 0.89
C LEU A 56 8.92 15.82 0.01
N PRO A 57 8.02 15.85 -0.99
CA PRO A 57 7.74 14.71 -1.86
C PRO A 57 8.83 14.54 -2.93
N VAL A 58 10.09 14.44 -2.51
CA VAL A 58 11.28 14.20 -3.36
C VAL A 58 11.94 12.84 -3.06
N GLY A 59 11.39 12.10 -2.09
CA GLY A 59 11.91 10.82 -1.62
C GLY A 59 13.26 10.94 -0.91
N GLY A 60 13.96 9.81 -0.80
CA GLY A 60 15.26 9.69 -0.15
C GLY A 60 15.20 8.87 1.13
N GLU A 61 16.34 8.33 1.55
CA GLU A 61 16.42 7.55 2.78
C GLU A 61 16.03 8.37 4.01
N SER A 62 15.36 7.71 4.95
CA SER A 62 14.89 8.31 6.20
C SER A 62 13.92 9.49 5.98
N THR A 63 13.10 9.42 4.93
CA THR A 63 12.07 10.42 4.63
C THR A 63 10.67 9.85 4.77
N HIS A 64 9.72 10.72 5.11
CA HIS A 64 8.30 10.38 5.14
C HIS A 64 7.47 11.60 4.72
N SER A 65 6.98 11.59 3.48
CA SER A 65 6.14 12.66 2.94
C SER A 65 4.66 12.39 3.17
N ILE A 66 3.91 13.37 3.66
CA ILE A 66 2.48 13.20 3.94
C ILE A 66 1.66 14.11 3.02
N ILE A 67 0.77 13.48 2.25
CA ILE A 67 -0.09 14.14 1.27
C ILE A 67 -1.53 14.01 1.74
N VAL A 68 -2.22 15.14 1.86
CA VAL A 68 -3.56 15.24 2.44
C VAL A 68 -4.53 15.72 1.38
N ALA A 69 -5.72 15.13 1.30
CA ALA A 69 -6.83 15.72 0.57
C ALA A 69 -8.17 15.37 1.23
N HIS A 70 -9.19 16.18 0.97
CA HIS A 70 -10.55 15.87 1.43
C HIS A 70 -11.10 14.59 0.78
N SER A 71 -12.14 14.05 1.43
CA SER A 71 -12.95 12.92 0.97
C SER A 71 -14.42 13.32 1.07
N GLY A 72 -15.21 12.98 0.05
CA GLY A 72 -16.66 13.24 0.00
C GLY A 72 -17.07 14.69 -0.29
N ARG A 73 -16.23 15.50 -0.95
CA ARG A 73 -16.63 16.85 -1.36
C ARG A 73 -17.67 16.76 -2.49
N PRO A 74 -18.78 17.54 -2.43
CA PRO A 74 -19.81 17.52 -3.48
C PRO A 74 -19.28 17.86 -4.88
N ASN A 75 -18.26 18.74 -4.94
CA ASN A 75 -17.78 19.32 -6.18
C ASN A 75 -16.47 18.70 -6.70
N ALA A 76 -15.82 17.81 -5.94
CA ALA A 76 -14.55 17.18 -6.31
C ALA A 76 -14.35 15.82 -5.62
N ARG A 77 -13.95 14.78 -6.37
CA ARG A 77 -13.74 13.45 -5.78
C ARG A 77 -12.51 13.38 -4.88
N LEU A 78 -11.42 14.06 -5.22
CA LEU A 78 -10.19 14.09 -4.41
C LEU A 78 -9.80 12.69 -3.91
N PHE A 79 -9.64 12.50 -2.59
CA PHE A 79 -9.28 11.22 -1.98
C PHE A 79 -10.49 10.36 -1.53
N THR A 80 -11.69 10.64 -2.03
CA THR A 80 -12.92 9.89 -1.68
C THR A 80 -12.77 8.38 -1.85
N ASP A 81 -12.04 7.95 -2.88
CA ASP A 81 -11.91 6.54 -3.24
C ASP A 81 -10.67 5.85 -2.64
N LEU A 82 -9.87 6.52 -1.79
CA LEU A 82 -8.68 5.91 -1.17
C LEU A 82 -8.98 4.62 -0.40
N ILE A 83 -10.19 4.49 0.15
CA ILE A 83 -10.65 3.28 0.87
C ILE A 83 -10.66 2.02 -0.01
N LYS A 84 -10.57 2.16 -1.35
CA LYS A 84 -10.51 1.03 -2.29
C LYS A 84 -9.09 0.48 -2.47
N LEU A 85 -8.07 1.18 -1.97
CA LEU A 85 -6.70 0.70 -1.97
C LEU A 85 -6.50 -0.45 -0.98
N LYS A 86 -5.53 -1.29 -1.28
CA LYS A 86 -5.11 -2.47 -0.53
C LYS A 86 -3.58 -2.52 -0.55
N THR A 87 -3.01 -3.23 0.43
CA THR A 87 -1.59 -3.59 0.42
C THR A 87 -1.20 -4.19 -0.93
N GLY A 88 -0.07 -3.73 -1.49
CA GLY A 88 0.43 -4.12 -2.81
C GLY A 88 0.01 -3.21 -3.96
N ASP A 89 -1.02 -2.37 -3.79
CA ASP A 89 -1.36 -1.35 -4.80
C ASP A 89 -0.26 -0.29 -4.90
N VAL A 90 -0.22 0.45 -6.01
CA VAL A 90 0.79 1.47 -6.26
C VAL A 90 0.17 2.86 -6.38
N PHE A 91 0.85 3.85 -5.83
CA PHE A 91 0.64 5.26 -6.14
C PHE A 91 1.98 5.92 -6.50
N VAL A 92 1.90 7.08 -7.15
CA VAL A 92 3.07 7.75 -7.74
C VAL A 92 3.04 9.22 -7.39
N THR A 93 4.14 9.73 -6.82
CA THR A 93 4.38 11.17 -6.74
C THR A 93 5.24 11.60 -7.92
N GLN A 94 4.98 12.80 -8.44
CA GLN A 94 5.81 13.39 -9.48
C GLN A 94 6.25 14.80 -9.08
N THR A 95 7.57 15.01 -9.03
CA THR A 95 8.17 16.27 -8.59
C THR A 95 9.25 16.65 -9.60
N LEU A 96 9.16 17.88 -10.16
CA LEU A 96 10.11 18.40 -11.15
C LEU A 96 10.40 17.44 -12.34
N GLY A 97 9.38 16.67 -12.76
CA GLY A 97 9.48 15.71 -13.86
C GLY A 97 9.85 14.29 -13.43
N GLU A 98 10.42 14.10 -12.24
CA GLU A 98 10.79 12.79 -11.72
C GLU A 98 9.58 12.08 -11.09
N ARG A 99 9.38 10.80 -11.45
CA ARG A 99 8.30 9.95 -10.92
C ARG A 99 8.85 9.01 -9.85
N MET A 100 8.22 9.00 -8.68
CA MET A 100 8.56 8.15 -7.55
C MET A 100 7.40 7.21 -7.26
N TYR A 101 7.67 5.92 -7.29
CA TYR A 101 6.67 4.87 -7.16
C TYR A 101 6.67 4.33 -5.73
N TYR A 102 5.48 4.19 -5.16
CA TYR A 102 5.29 3.70 -3.81
C TYR A 102 4.31 2.54 -3.83
N GLN A 103 4.70 1.40 -3.27
CA GLN A 103 3.82 0.27 -3.06
C GLN A 103 3.21 0.35 -1.66
N VAL A 104 1.89 0.27 -1.58
CA VAL A 104 1.15 0.32 -0.32
C VAL A 104 1.58 -0.84 0.58
N ASP A 105 2.15 -0.53 1.73
CA ASP A 105 2.64 -1.49 2.71
C ASP A 105 1.76 -1.54 3.97
N ASN A 106 1.12 -0.41 4.30
CA ASN A 106 0.28 -0.28 5.49
C ASN A 106 -0.98 0.57 5.23
N ILE A 107 -2.09 0.17 5.83
CA ILE A 107 -3.37 0.88 5.81
C ILE A 107 -3.91 0.95 7.23
N GLU A 108 -4.11 2.16 7.75
CA GLU A 108 -4.51 2.38 9.13
C GLU A 108 -5.66 3.39 9.22
N VAL A 109 -6.53 3.21 10.23
CA VAL A 109 -7.54 4.20 10.61
C VAL A 109 -7.22 4.68 12.02
N VAL A 110 -6.95 5.98 12.16
CA VAL A 110 -6.53 6.61 13.42
C VAL A 110 -7.47 7.73 13.85
N GLU A 111 -7.42 8.10 15.12
CA GLU A 111 -8.14 9.27 15.64
C GLU A 111 -7.58 10.58 15.05
N THR A 112 -8.40 11.63 15.02
CA THR A 112 -8.05 12.90 14.37
C THR A 112 -7.07 13.76 15.16
N VAL A 113 -6.96 13.53 16.46
CA VAL A 113 -6.17 14.35 17.41
C VAL A 113 -4.77 13.78 17.66
N TYR A 114 -4.55 12.51 17.35
CA TYR A 114 -3.30 11.83 17.62
C TYR A 114 -2.95 10.82 16.54
N PHE A 115 -1.79 11.01 15.92
CA PHE A 115 -1.29 10.18 14.83
C PHE A 115 -0.16 9.24 15.28
N GLY A 116 0.25 9.31 16.54
CA GLY A 116 1.34 8.50 17.09
C GLY A 116 2.62 8.55 16.25
N ASP A 117 3.20 7.38 16.03
CA ASP A 117 4.40 7.20 15.21
C ASP A 117 4.08 6.97 13.73
N ALA A 118 2.80 6.89 13.35
CA ALA A 118 2.37 6.51 12.01
C ALA A 118 2.87 7.44 10.90
N LEU A 119 3.13 8.71 11.23
CA LEU A 119 3.59 9.74 10.29
C LEU A 119 5.07 10.11 10.46
N LYS A 120 5.78 9.45 11.38
CA LYS A 120 7.20 9.77 11.63
C LYS A 120 8.07 9.15 10.53
N PRO A 121 9.19 9.80 10.17
CA PRO A 121 10.24 9.15 9.39
C PRO A 121 10.80 7.94 10.13
N VAL A 122 11.19 6.93 9.36
CA VAL A 122 11.85 5.71 9.86
C VAL A 122 13.22 5.63 9.22
N GLU A 123 14.25 5.41 10.03
CA GLU A 123 15.63 5.31 9.56
C GLU A 123 15.79 4.25 8.46
N GLY A 124 16.45 4.63 7.36
CA GLY A 124 16.69 3.77 6.20
C GLY A 124 15.46 3.51 5.32
N LYS A 125 14.32 4.17 5.57
CA LYS A 125 13.09 4.01 4.78
C LYS A 125 12.73 5.28 4.01
N ASP A 126 12.18 5.11 2.82
CA ASP A 126 11.57 6.18 2.01
C ASP A 126 10.07 5.91 1.94
N TYR A 127 9.31 6.68 2.71
CA TYR A 127 7.86 6.53 2.83
C TYR A 127 7.11 7.73 2.26
N ALA A 128 5.92 7.44 1.74
CA ALA A 128 4.90 8.45 1.51
C ALA A 128 3.56 7.94 2.06
N THR A 129 2.76 8.82 2.65
CA THR A 129 1.42 8.49 3.15
C THR A 129 0.38 9.41 2.54
N LEU A 130 -0.68 8.80 1.99
CA LEU A 130 -1.89 9.50 1.58
C LEU A 130 -2.87 9.52 2.76
N MET A 131 -3.32 10.70 3.16
CA MET A 131 -4.19 10.91 4.31
C MET A 131 -5.51 11.55 3.89
N THR A 132 -6.62 11.01 4.39
CA THR A 132 -7.94 11.64 4.26
C THR A 132 -8.82 11.39 5.47
N CYS A 133 -10.00 12.02 5.52
CA CYS A 133 -11.00 11.78 6.56
C CYS A 133 -11.80 10.50 6.27
N THR A 134 -12.18 9.79 7.32
CA THR A 134 -13.01 8.59 7.23
C THR A 134 -13.90 8.43 8.47
N PRO A 135 -15.05 7.73 8.40
CA PRO A 135 -15.81 7.40 7.19
C PRO A 135 -16.29 8.65 6.47
N THR A 136 -16.42 8.59 5.14
CA THR A 136 -16.89 9.71 4.32
C THR A 136 -18.25 10.22 4.80
N GLY A 137 -18.38 11.52 5.02
CA GLY A 137 -19.59 12.16 5.54
C GLY A 137 -19.71 12.20 7.07
N ILE A 138 -18.90 11.41 7.79
CA ILE A 138 -18.77 11.44 9.26
C ILE A 138 -17.47 12.12 9.67
N ASN A 139 -16.36 11.79 8.98
CA ASN A 139 -15.04 12.40 9.15
C ASN A 139 -14.46 12.35 10.58
N SER A 140 -14.88 11.36 11.38
CA SER A 140 -14.48 11.20 12.78
C SER A 140 -13.08 10.63 12.97
N HIS A 141 -12.48 10.09 11.91
CA HIS A 141 -11.16 9.46 11.92
C HIS A 141 -10.36 9.89 10.69
N ARG A 142 -9.11 9.40 10.60
CA ARG A 142 -8.21 9.58 9.46
C ARG A 142 -7.84 8.23 8.89
N LEU A 143 -7.99 8.10 7.57
CA LEU A 143 -7.48 6.96 6.80
C LEU A 143 -6.07 7.31 6.34
N LEU A 144 -5.11 6.45 6.69
CA LEU A 144 -3.71 6.56 6.31
C LEU A 144 -3.38 5.41 5.35
N ILE A 145 -2.95 5.73 4.13
CA ILE A 145 -2.42 4.78 3.16
C ILE A 145 -0.93 5.04 3.01
N ARG A 146 -0.11 4.25 3.67
CA ARG A 146 1.36 4.35 3.55
C ARG A 146 1.85 3.46 2.43
N GLY A 147 2.80 3.96 1.66
CA GLY A 147 3.59 3.17 0.73
C GLY A 147 5.08 3.33 0.95
N GLU A 148 5.81 2.24 0.72
CA GLU A 148 7.27 2.20 0.68
C GLU A 148 7.75 2.41 -0.76
N ARG A 149 8.83 3.17 -0.92
CA ARG A 149 9.46 3.42 -2.21
C ARG A 149 9.84 2.10 -2.90
N ILE A 150 9.50 1.98 -4.18
CA ILE A 150 9.93 0.89 -5.06
C ILE A 150 10.67 1.45 -6.29
N PRO A 151 11.50 0.63 -6.98
CA PRO A 151 12.11 1.01 -8.25
C PRO A 151 11.06 1.39 -9.31
N ASN A 152 11.49 2.18 -10.31
CA ASN A 152 10.64 2.55 -11.44
C ASN A 152 10.26 1.28 -12.24
N PRO A 153 8.97 0.93 -12.34
CA PRO A 153 8.51 -0.27 -13.04
C PRO A 153 8.92 -0.34 -14.52
N GLU A 154 9.01 0.82 -15.20
CA GLU A 154 9.40 0.87 -16.61
C GLU A 154 10.89 0.59 -16.82
N GLU A 155 11.74 0.98 -15.87
CA GLU A 155 13.18 0.70 -15.89
C GLU A 155 13.49 -0.73 -15.47
N ASP A 156 12.65 -1.33 -14.62
CA ASP A 156 12.72 -2.74 -14.21
C ASP A 156 12.13 -3.71 -15.25
N GLY A 157 11.72 -3.22 -16.43
CA GLY A 157 11.15 -4.03 -17.51
C GLY A 157 9.71 -4.51 -17.27
N SER A 158 9.08 -4.13 -16.16
CA SER A 158 7.67 -4.38 -15.86
C SER A 158 6.79 -3.31 -16.51
N LYS A 159 6.51 -3.47 -17.80
CA LYS A 159 5.82 -2.47 -18.65
C LYS A 159 4.36 -2.14 -18.30
N ASP A 160 3.82 -2.59 -17.17
CA ASP A 160 2.43 -2.32 -16.80
C ASP A 160 2.28 -2.13 -15.29
N LEU A 161 2.07 -0.89 -14.86
CA LEU A 161 1.64 -0.56 -13.50
C LEU A 161 0.30 -1.24 -13.13
N ALA A 162 -0.51 -1.56 -14.13
CA ALA A 162 -1.74 -2.34 -13.98
C ALA A 162 -1.47 -3.83 -13.67
N THR A 163 -0.27 -4.34 -13.99
CA THR A 163 0.12 -5.74 -13.80
C THR A 163 0.86 -5.97 -12.48
N ILE A 164 1.35 -4.92 -11.82
CA ILE A 164 1.95 -4.98 -10.48
C ILE A 164 0.89 -5.08 -9.37
N ALA A 165 -0.36 -4.67 -9.65
CA ALA A 165 -1.46 -4.98 -8.75
C ALA A 165 -1.59 -6.52 -8.67
N PRO A 166 -1.37 -7.16 -7.50
CA PRO A 166 -1.64 -8.57 -7.39
C PRO A 166 -3.15 -8.76 -7.60
N GLY A 167 -3.51 -9.30 -8.76
CA GLY A 167 -4.83 -9.88 -8.95
C GLY A 167 -5.10 -10.94 -7.87
N PRO A 168 -6.36 -11.33 -7.62
CA PRO A 168 -6.66 -12.44 -6.72
C PRO A 168 -6.13 -13.74 -7.34
N GLY A 169 -4.84 -14.05 -7.12
CA GLY A 169 -4.18 -15.10 -7.89
C GLY A 169 -2.69 -15.33 -7.66
N SER A 170 -2.07 -14.80 -6.60
CA SER A 170 -0.73 -15.30 -6.21
C SER A 170 -0.87 -16.76 -5.74
N PRO A 171 -0.25 -17.74 -6.42
CA PRO A 171 -0.59 -19.14 -6.23
C PRO A 171 0.22 -19.72 -5.07
N TRP A 172 -0.15 -19.37 -3.83
CA TRP A 172 0.32 -20.11 -2.66
C TRP A 172 -0.06 -21.60 -2.72
N TRP A 173 -1.06 -21.97 -3.54
CA TRP A 173 -1.39 -23.35 -3.89
C TRP A 173 -0.27 -24.08 -4.68
N ALA A 174 0.62 -23.38 -5.38
CA ALA A 174 1.73 -24.03 -6.09
C ALA A 174 2.77 -24.65 -5.13
N LEU A 175 2.85 -24.18 -3.89
CA LEU A 175 3.65 -24.81 -2.83
C LEU A 175 2.93 -26.00 -2.17
N ALA A 176 1.62 -26.16 -2.35
CA ALA A 176 0.85 -27.28 -1.79
C ALA A 176 0.87 -28.55 -2.67
N VAL A 177 1.19 -28.43 -3.97
CA VAL A 177 1.15 -29.57 -4.90
C VAL A 177 2.37 -30.51 -4.78
N LEU A 178 3.48 -30.06 -4.17
CA LEU A 178 4.63 -30.94 -3.91
C LEU A 178 4.46 -31.85 -2.68
N GLY A 179 3.39 -31.68 -1.88
CA GLY A 179 3.13 -32.48 -0.67
C GLY A 179 2.06 -33.58 -0.80
N ALA A 180 1.37 -33.67 -1.93
CA ALA A 180 0.26 -34.62 -2.11
C ALA A 180 0.65 -36.05 -2.60
N PRO A 181 1.73 -36.27 -3.39
CA PRO A 181 2.04 -37.63 -3.85
C PRO A 181 2.58 -38.55 -2.75
N THR A 182 3.24 -38.00 -1.71
CA THR A 182 3.89 -38.78 -0.66
C THR A 182 2.92 -39.26 0.42
N ALA A 183 1.89 -38.46 0.76
CA ALA A 183 0.88 -38.86 1.74
C ALA A 183 -0.08 -39.95 1.22
N ALA A 184 -0.39 -39.94 -0.07
CA ALA A 184 -1.24 -40.97 -0.69
C ALA A 184 -0.54 -42.34 -0.78
N TRP A 185 0.78 -42.37 -1.01
CA TRP A 185 1.56 -43.61 -1.03
C TRP A 185 1.68 -44.26 0.36
N LEU A 186 1.84 -43.44 1.41
CA LEU A 186 1.89 -43.92 2.79
C LEU A 186 0.52 -44.47 3.29
N LEU A 187 -0.59 -43.87 2.87
CA LEU A 187 -1.92 -44.33 3.26
C LEU A 187 -2.36 -45.60 2.53
N LEU A 188 -2.01 -45.76 1.24
CA LEU A 188 -2.29 -47.00 0.50
C LEU A 188 -1.41 -48.17 0.97
N GLY A 189 -0.11 -47.94 1.24
CA GLY A 189 0.78 -48.97 1.78
C GLY A 189 0.39 -49.46 3.20
N ALA A 190 -0.21 -48.60 4.02
CA ALA A 190 -0.66 -48.95 5.38
C ALA A 190 -2.01 -49.70 5.43
N VAL A 191 -2.79 -49.68 4.34
CA VAL A 191 -4.03 -50.48 4.21
C VAL A 191 -3.69 -51.89 3.71
N ASP A 192 -2.73 -52.02 2.81
CA ASP A 192 -2.33 -53.31 2.22
C ASP A 192 -1.69 -54.23 3.28
N GLY A 193 -0.82 -53.70 4.14
CA GLY A 193 -0.18 -54.47 5.22
C GLY A 193 -1.14 -54.99 6.30
N ARG A 194 -2.34 -54.40 6.45
CA ARG A 194 -3.33 -54.84 7.45
C ARG A 194 -4.27 -55.93 6.92
N GLN A 195 -4.51 -56.01 5.61
CA GLN A 195 -5.35 -57.06 5.03
C GLN A 195 -4.58 -58.36 4.79
N ILE A 196 -3.30 -58.29 4.40
CA ILE A 196 -2.47 -59.49 4.19
C ILE A 196 -2.31 -60.30 5.49
N ARG A 197 -2.19 -59.62 6.64
CA ARG A 197 -2.03 -60.27 7.95
C ARG A 197 -3.28 -61.06 8.40
N ARG A 198 -4.47 -60.66 7.95
CA ARG A 198 -5.73 -61.39 8.24
C ARG A 198 -5.97 -62.61 7.36
N LEU A 199 -5.35 -62.66 6.18
CA LEU A 199 -5.47 -63.80 5.27
C LEU A 199 -4.50 -64.93 5.66
N VAL A 200 -3.31 -64.60 6.17
CA VAL A 200 -2.33 -65.57 6.69
C VAL A 200 -2.81 -66.23 8.01
N ASP A 201 -3.55 -65.53 8.85
CA ASP A 201 -4.08 -66.07 10.12
C ASP A 201 -5.38 -66.90 9.94
N SER A 202 -5.87 -67.06 8.71
CA SER A 202 -7.14 -67.75 8.41
C SER A 202 -6.99 -69.14 7.77
N GLU A 203 -5.77 -69.65 7.58
CA GLU A 203 -5.58 -71.04 7.17
C GLU A 203 -5.73 -72.00 8.38
N PRO A 204 -6.67 -72.96 8.34
CA PRO A 204 -6.79 -73.96 9.39
C PRO A 204 -5.58 -74.90 9.34
N LYS A 205 -4.92 -75.08 10.49
CA LYS A 205 -3.95 -76.18 10.68
C LYS A 205 -4.69 -77.51 10.55
N GLU A 206 -4.48 -78.23 9.45
CA GLU A 206 -4.82 -79.65 9.40
C GLU A 206 -4.06 -80.38 10.52
N THR A 207 -4.82 -81.08 11.37
CA THR A 207 -4.30 -82.06 12.31
C THR A 207 -5.10 -83.35 12.09
N LEU A 208 -4.35 -84.44 12.04
CA LEU A 208 -4.74 -85.85 11.87
C LEU A 208 -5.90 -86.29 12.76
#